data_AF-A0A9W4INE7-F1
#
_entry.id   AF-A0A9W4INE7-F1
#
_cell.length_a   1.000
_cell.length_b   1.000
_cell.length_c   1.000
_cell.angle_alpha   90.00
_cell.angle_beta   90.00
_cell.angle_gamma   90.00
#
_symmetry.space_group_name_H-M   'P 1'
#
loop_
_entity.id
_entity.type
_entity.pdbx_description
1 polymer ?
#
loop_
_entity_poly.entity_id
_entity_poly.type
_entity_poly.pdbx_seq_one_letter_code
_entity_poly.pdbx_strand_id
1 'polypeptide(L)'
;MTKIDSYIRRVVAFRRKLSVAVHIYNKQPARAPELLSIRHKNTHSEGHQNVFIENSIVAIVTSYHKGFYASNDVKIIHRYLPRDVSELVV
;
A
#
# COMPACT_ATOMS: atom_id res chain seq x y z
N MET A 1 -22.21 -10.40 22.18
CA MET A 1 -21.20 -10.18 21.11
C MET A 1 -20.59 -11.52 20.77
N THR A 2 -20.71 -11.96 19.52
CA THR A 2 -20.30 -13.31 19.11
C THR A 2 -18.77 -13.42 19.03
N LYS A 3 -18.23 -14.64 19.03
CA LYS A 3 -16.78 -14.86 18.79
C LYS A 3 -16.35 -14.31 17.43
N ILE A 4 -17.25 -14.35 16.44
CA ILE A 4 -17.04 -13.80 15.10
C ILE A 4 -16.87 -12.27 15.16
N ASP A 5 -17.73 -11.57 15.89
CA ASP A 5 -17.63 -10.10 16.04
C ASP A 5 -16.30 -9.70 16.68
N SER A 6 -15.85 -10.47 17.68
CA SER A 6 -14.56 -10.23 18.34
C SER A 6 -13.38 -10.43 17.38
N TYR A 7 -13.42 -11.49 16.58
CA TYR A 7 -12.40 -11.76 15.56
C TYR A 7 -12.34 -10.64 14.52
N ILE A 8 -13.48 -10.24 13.96
CA ILE A 8 -13.54 -9.16 12.95
C ILE A 8 -12.95 -7.86 13.52
N ARG A 9 -13.27 -7.50 14.76
CA ARG A 9 -12.68 -6.33 15.42
C ARG A 9 -11.16 -6.42 15.54
N ARG A 10 -10.63 -7.60 15.87
CA ARG A 10 -9.17 -7.84 15.94
C ARG A 10 -8.52 -7.71 14.57
N VAL A 11 -9.14 -8.24 13.52
CA VAL A 11 -8.66 -8.10 12.13
C VAL A 11 -8.62 -6.63 11.70
N VAL A 12 -9.66 -5.85 12.01
CA VAL A 12 -9.69 -4.41 11.71
C VAL A 12 -8.57 -3.67 12.45
N ALA A 13 -8.40 -3.95 13.75
CA ALA A 13 -7.34 -3.35 14.56
C ALA A 13 -5.93 -3.72 14.05
N PHE A 14 -5.74 -4.97 13.65
CA PHE A 14 -4.50 -5.45 13.03
C PHE A 14 -4.21 -4.71 11.72
N ARG A 15 -5.17 -4.66 10.80
CA ARG A 15 -5.02 -3.97 9.50
C ARG A 15 -4.71 -2.49 9.66
N ARG A 16 -5.29 -1.83 10.69
CA ARG A 16 -4.98 -0.42 11.00
C ARG A 16 -3.54 -0.21 11.46
N LYS A 17 -2.98 -1.17 12.22
CA LYS A 17 -1.56 -1.12 12.61
C LYS A 17 -0.64 -1.45 11.43
N LEU A 18 -1.02 -2.44 10.63
CA LEU A 18 -0.30 -2.85 9.44
C LEU A 18 -0.20 -1.72 8.41
N SER A 19 -1.28 -0.96 8.17
CA SER A 19 -1.24 0.18 7.23
C SER A 19 -0.26 1.27 7.67
N VAL A 20 -0.13 1.51 8.98
CA VAL A 20 0.86 2.44 9.55
C VAL A 20 2.28 1.89 9.36
N ALA A 21 2.50 0.61 9.65
CA ALA A 21 3.80 -0.03 9.43
C ALA A 21 4.22 0.06 7.96
N VAL A 22 3.31 -0.30 7.04
CA VAL A 22 3.50 -0.16 5.60
C VAL A 22 3.89 1.27 5.25
N HIS A 23 3.14 2.29 5.72
CA HIS A 23 3.44 3.68 5.42
C HIS A 23 4.86 4.11 5.85
N ILE A 24 5.24 3.79 7.09
CA ILE A 24 6.54 4.15 7.69
C ILE A 24 7.69 3.45 6.93
N TYR A 25 7.60 2.13 6.78
CA TYR A 25 8.68 1.34 6.16
C TYR A 25 8.80 1.56 4.67
N ASN A 26 7.69 1.87 4.01
CA ASN A 26 7.69 2.24 2.61
C ASN A 26 8.35 3.61 2.39
N LYS A 27 8.73 4.36 3.44
CA LYS A 27 9.33 5.71 3.39
C LYS A 27 8.46 6.69 2.60
N GLN A 28 7.15 6.50 2.62
CA GLN A 28 6.24 7.36 1.87
C GLN A 28 6.25 8.76 2.48
N PRO A 29 6.09 9.82 1.66
CA PRO A 29 5.78 11.15 2.19
C PRO A 29 4.54 11.04 3.08
N ALA A 30 4.48 11.79 4.19
CA ALA A 30 3.33 11.84 5.10
C ALA A 30 2.14 12.56 4.46
N ARG A 31 1.61 11.97 3.38
CA ARG A 31 0.58 12.50 2.51
C ARG A 31 -0.44 11.42 2.25
N ALA A 32 -1.71 11.82 2.28
CA ALA A 32 -2.84 10.91 2.13
C ALA A 32 -2.85 10.14 0.80
N PRO A 33 -2.51 10.74 -0.36
CA PRO A 33 -2.57 10.03 -1.64
C PRO A 33 -1.69 8.78 -1.70
N GLU A 34 -0.49 8.80 -1.15
CA GLU A 34 0.49 7.71 -1.25
C GLU A 34 0.05 6.47 -0.45
N LEU A 35 -0.70 6.65 0.64
CA LEU A 35 -1.28 5.56 1.41
C LEU A 35 -2.65 5.13 0.85
N LEU A 36 -3.50 6.09 0.47
CA LEU A 36 -4.87 5.83 0.03
C LEU A 36 -4.98 5.40 -1.45
N SER A 37 -3.93 5.58 -2.24
CA SER A 37 -3.85 5.10 -3.63
C SER A 37 -3.30 3.68 -3.76
N ILE A 38 -2.96 3.00 -2.66
CA ILE A 38 -2.54 1.60 -2.69
C ILE A 38 -3.74 0.72 -3.06
N ARG A 39 -3.58 -0.09 -4.11
CA ARG A 39 -4.59 -0.97 -4.68
C ARG A 39 -3.99 -2.37 -4.85
N HIS A 40 -4.60 -3.35 -4.20
CA HIS A 40 -4.23 -4.76 -4.36
C HIS A 40 -4.87 -5.42 -5.59
N LYS A 41 -5.79 -4.74 -6.27
CA LYS A 41 -6.50 -5.24 -7.45
C LYS A 41 -6.80 -4.11 -8.43
N ASN A 42 -6.87 -4.46 -9.70
CA ASN A 42 -7.30 -3.54 -10.75
C ASN A 42 -8.79 -3.17 -10.56
N THR A 43 -9.14 -1.92 -10.86
CA THR A 43 -10.52 -1.43 -10.90
C THR A 43 -10.88 -0.99 -12.32
N HIS A 44 -12.11 -1.28 -12.77
CA HIS A 44 -12.57 -0.95 -14.12
C HIS A 44 -12.46 0.56 -14.45
N SER A 45 -12.67 1.42 -13.45
CA SER A 45 -12.69 2.87 -13.60
C SER A 45 -11.41 3.49 -13.01
N GLU A 46 -10.26 3.28 -13.64
CA GLU A 46 -9.04 4.09 -13.42
C GLU A 46 -8.15 3.70 -12.22
N GLY A 47 -7.75 2.44 -12.13
CA GLY A 47 -6.42 2.24 -11.53
C GLY A 47 -5.92 0.82 -11.57
N HIS A 48 -4.65 0.75 -11.96
CA HIS A 48 -3.86 -0.45 -11.89
C HIS A 48 -3.60 -0.80 -10.42
N GLN A 49 -3.59 -2.09 -10.13
CA GLN A 49 -3.02 -2.60 -8.90
C GLN A 49 -1.56 -2.18 -8.82
N ASN A 50 -1.10 -1.98 -7.60
CA ASN A 50 0.22 -1.46 -7.35
C ASN A 50 0.89 -2.11 -6.14
N VAL A 51 0.40 -3.29 -5.76
CA VAL A 51 1.00 -4.19 -4.80
C VAL A 51 1.46 -5.43 -5.55
N PHE A 52 2.74 -5.74 -5.47
CA PHE A 52 3.37 -6.87 -6.14
C PHE A 52 4.19 -7.68 -5.14
N ILE A 53 4.47 -8.95 -5.47
CA ILE A 53 5.32 -9.82 -4.67
C ILE A 53 6.48 -10.29 -5.54
N GLU A 54 7.71 -10.07 -5.07
CA GLU A 54 8.94 -10.50 -5.72
C GLU A 54 9.82 -11.16 -4.65
N ASN A 55 10.16 -12.45 -4.82
CA ASN A 55 11.01 -13.21 -3.88
C ASN A 55 10.52 -13.16 -2.41
N SER A 56 9.20 -13.26 -2.23
CA SER A 56 8.51 -13.13 -0.92
C SER A 56 8.59 -11.74 -0.29
N ILE A 57 9.00 -10.72 -1.04
CA ILE A 57 9.02 -9.32 -0.61
C ILE A 57 7.89 -8.58 -1.31
N VAL A 58 7.13 -7.80 -0.55
CA VAL A 58 6.04 -6.98 -1.08
C VAL A 58 6.61 -5.67 -1.60
N ALA A 59 6.33 -5.36 -2.86
CA ALA A 59 6.63 -4.10 -3.51
C ALA A 59 5.36 -3.25 -3.66
N ILE A 60 5.41 -2.02 -3.17
CA ILE A 60 4.36 -1.01 -3.36
C ILE A 60 4.85 0.00 -4.40
N VAL A 61 4.13 0.08 -5.50
CA VAL A 61 4.46 0.93 -6.64
C VAL A 61 3.55 2.15 -6.60
N THR A 62 4.12 3.35 -6.66
CA THR A 62 3.32 4.58 -6.67
C THR A 62 3.73 5.44 -7.85
N SER A 63 2.76 5.99 -8.57
CA SER A 63 2.99 7.02 -9.56
C SER A 63 2.89 8.41 -8.92
N TYR A 64 3.80 9.29 -9.29
CA TYR A 64 3.84 10.66 -8.80
C TYR A 64 3.76 11.63 -9.97
N HIS A 65 2.72 12.46 -9.97
CA HIS A 65 2.37 13.38 -11.07
C HIS A 65 2.71 14.86 -10.77
N LYS A 66 3.54 15.17 -9.77
CA LYS A 66 3.93 16.59 -9.53
C LYS A 66 4.78 17.09 -10.68
N GLY A 67 4.34 18.18 -11.30
CA GLY A 67 5.00 18.74 -12.47
C GLY A 67 4.69 17.99 -13.76
N PHE A 68 3.75 17.04 -13.76
CA PHE A 68 3.35 16.30 -14.95
C PHE A 68 2.92 17.25 -16.08
N TYR A 69 2.06 18.23 -15.80
CA TYR A 69 1.64 19.22 -16.82
C TYR A 69 2.79 20.07 -17.39
N ALA A 70 3.92 20.16 -16.68
CA ALA A 70 5.09 20.93 -17.13
C ALA A 70 6.14 20.06 -17.83
N SER A 71 6.23 18.77 -17.51
CA SER A 71 7.31 17.87 -17.98
C SER A 71 6.82 16.69 -18.82
N ASN A 72 5.51 16.44 -18.83
CA ASN A 72 4.86 15.24 -19.34
C ASN A 72 5.48 13.92 -18.80
N ASP A 73 6.11 13.97 -17.63
CA ASP A 73 6.82 12.86 -17.01
C ASP A 73 6.10 12.35 -15.77
N VAL A 74 5.91 11.03 -15.68
CA VAL A 74 5.29 10.35 -14.54
C VAL A 74 6.37 9.57 -13.82
N LYS A 75 6.65 9.93 -12.57
CA LYS A 75 7.64 9.22 -11.77
C LYS A 75 7.02 7.98 -11.15
N ILE A 76 7.48 6.81 -11.60
CA ILE A 76 7.14 5.53 -10.98
C ILE A 76 8.18 5.21 -9.91
N ILE A 77 7.72 4.94 -8.70
CA ILE A 77 8.60 4.65 -7.57
C ILE A 77 8.24 3.26 -7.05
N HIS A 78 9.21 2.35 -7.13
CA HIS A 78 9.13 1.02 -6.53
C HIS A 78 9.72 1.08 -5.12
N ARG A 79 8.95 0.63 -4.13
CA ARG A 79 9.41 0.58 -2.74
C ARG A 79 9.12 -0.79 -2.19
N TYR A 80 10.16 -1.43 -1.68
CA TYR A 80 10.10 -2.78 -1.11
C TYR A 80 9.97 -2.69 0.40
N LEU A 81 9.01 -3.43 0.94
CA LEU A 81 8.87 -3.55 2.39
C LEU A 81 9.97 -4.46 2.95
N PRO A 82 10.37 -4.27 4.22
CA PRO A 82 11.15 -5.26 4.94
C PRO A 82 10.46 -6.64 4.89
N ARG A 83 11.25 -7.72 4.92
CA ARG A 83 10.73 -9.10 4.88
C ARG A 83 9.67 -9.34 5.96
N ASP A 84 9.96 -8.97 7.20
CA ASP A 84 9.07 -9.14 8.35
C ASP A 84 7.72 -8.43 8.17
N VAL A 85 7.70 -7.31 7.45
CA VAL A 85 6.45 -6.56 7.16
C VAL A 85 5.74 -7.16 5.95
N SER A 86 6.49 -7.63 4.96
CA SER A 86 5.96 -8.29 3.75
C SER A 86 5.17 -9.54 4.11
N GLU A 87 5.66 -10.34 5.05
CA GLU A 87 5.01 -11.56 5.52
C GLU A 87 3.68 -11.28 6.25
N LEU A 88 3.50 -10.10 6.84
CA LEU A 88 2.25 -9.68 7.50
C LEU A 88 1.18 -9.20 6.53
N VAL A 89 1.55 -8.89 5.28
CA VAL A 89 0.64 -8.41 4.23
C VAL A 89 -0.05 -9.55 3.48
N VAL A 90 0.61 -10.72 3.40
CA VAL A 90 0.16 -11.92 2.68
C VAL A 90 -0.82 -12.76 3.49
#